data_AF-A0A925LPS4-F1
#
_entry.id   AF-A0A925LPS4-F1
#
_cell.length_a   1.000
_cell.length_b   1.000
_cell.length_c   1.000
_cell.angle_alpha   90.00
_cell.angle_beta   90.00
_cell.angle_gamma   90.00
#
_symmetry.space_group_name_H-M   'P 1'
#
loop_
_entity.id
_entity.type
_entity.pdbx_description
1 polymer ?
#
loop_
_entity_poly.entity_id
_entity_poly.type
_entity_poly.pdbx_seq_one_letter_code
_entity_poly.pdbx_strand_id
1 'polypeptide(L)'
;MAASSIKDFLKSLPVVGSLLLQIQSKLNRLRPNFLYTYSFKPLVINQAIKLLRRMVLVDSTIISQNSCVVDTGTAKFTWRPADPYSLLGYPLRGDFEKIETDIAMAIAKHAECIVDVGGNFGWYSCHLQASMPVGGELHVFEPVPAVREELLKNLALNPREGVKTVVTGFCLSDAAGEVVLHVPNKLGSAFASLRNQNYDGGFERVAVQATTLDSYCSENNITHIDLLKIDVEGAELQVLQGARAMLSAPRKPVLFIESEASIIDVFGRTVQEVINYIQGFGYCGYIVKNDKLHKLTNENIGIGYDYIFVDPAAEFPVQILQSVVEKS
;
A
#
# COMPACT_ATOMS: atom_id res chain seq x y z
N MET A 1 -27.12 -9.13 19.75
CA MET A 1 -27.58 -9.91 18.57
C MET A 1 -26.65 -9.58 17.42
N ALA A 2 -26.07 -10.57 16.74
CA ALA A 2 -25.28 -10.32 15.53
C ALA A 2 -26.19 -9.66 14.49
N ALA A 3 -25.71 -8.60 13.85
CA ALA A 3 -26.48 -7.89 12.83
C ALA A 3 -26.78 -8.82 11.63
N SER A 4 -28.03 -8.86 11.18
CA SER A 4 -28.48 -9.73 10.08
C SER A 4 -28.18 -9.17 8.69
N SER A 5 -27.69 -7.93 8.60
CA SER A 5 -27.32 -7.27 7.34
C SER A 5 -26.17 -6.28 7.57
N ILE A 6 -25.32 -6.02 6.56
CA ILE A 6 -24.24 -5.01 6.65
C ILE A 6 -24.79 -3.64 7.07
N LYS A 7 -26.04 -3.34 6.69
CA LYS A 7 -26.76 -2.13 7.06
C LYS A 7 -27.04 -2.05 8.56
N ASP A 8 -27.33 -3.17 9.21
CA ASP A 8 -27.57 -3.23 10.66
C ASP A 8 -26.25 -3.31 11.43
N PHE A 9 -25.20 -3.89 10.84
CA PHE A 9 -23.84 -3.84 11.37
C PHE A 9 -23.33 -2.40 11.43
N LEU A 10 -23.43 -1.64 10.34
CA LEU A 10 -23.04 -0.23 10.31
C LEU A 10 -23.83 0.65 11.31
N LYS A 11 -25.07 0.26 11.66
CA LYS A 11 -25.86 0.95 12.70
C LYS A 11 -25.42 0.59 14.10
N SER A 12 -24.95 -0.64 14.32
CA SER A 12 -24.51 -1.11 15.63
C SER A 12 -23.10 -0.68 15.98
N LEU A 13 -22.32 -0.18 15.00
CA LEU A 13 -20.97 0.30 15.26
C LEU A 13 -21.01 1.41 16.33
N PRO A 14 -20.21 1.26 17.40
CA PRO A 14 -20.02 2.36 18.32
C PRO A 14 -19.44 3.54 17.55
N VAL A 15 -19.94 4.73 17.85
CA VAL A 15 -19.41 5.97 17.28
C VAL A 15 -18.12 6.27 18.03
N VAL A 16 -17.03 5.63 17.62
CA VAL A 16 -15.71 5.80 18.24
C VAL A 16 -14.97 6.93 17.55
N GLY A 17 -14.15 7.67 18.31
CA GLY A 17 -13.36 8.79 17.78
C GLY A 17 -12.50 8.42 16.56
N SER A 18 -12.00 7.17 16.49
CA SER A 18 -11.26 6.65 15.34
C SER A 18 -12.10 6.63 14.05
N LEU A 19 -13.31 6.08 14.09
CA LEU A 19 -14.25 6.07 12.96
C LEU A 19 -14.59 7.50 12.49
N LEU A 20 -14.69 8.44 13.43
CA LEU A 20 -14.96 9.85 13.13
C LEU A 20 -13.77 10.59 12.51
N LEU A 21 -12.56 10.35 13.02
CA LEU A 21 -11.32 10.84 12.41
C LEU A 21 -11.13 10.28 11.00
N GLN A 22 -11.47 8.99 10.81
CA GLN A 22 -11.42 8.36 9.50
C GLN A 22 -12.35 9.04 8.49
N ILE A 23 -13.57 9.36 8.91
CA ILE A 23 -14.54 10.09 8.08
C ILE A 23 -14.07 11.53 7.82
N GLN A 24 -13.49 12.20 8.80
CA GLN A 24 -13.02 13.59 8.70
C GLN A 24 -11.82 13.74 7.76
N SER A 25 -10.79 12.90 7.91
CA SER A 25 -9.63 12.85 7.01
C SER A 25 -10.08 12.72 5.54
N LYS A 26 -11.07 11.86 5.30
CA LYS A 26 -11.60 11.60 3.95
C LYS A 26 -12.48 12.73 3.40
N LEU A 27 -13.27 13.40 4.26
CA LEU A 27 -14.02 14.61 3.86
C LEU A 27 -13.10 15.76 3.47
N ASN A 28 -11.97 15.92 4.18
CA ASN A 28 -10.95 16.92 3.86
C ASN A 28 -10.27 16.62 2.51
N ARG A 29 -9.97 15.35 2.19
CA ARG A 29 -9.43 14.96 0.85
C ARG A 29 -10.45 15.15 -0.28
N LEU A 30 -11.74 14.85 -0.07
CA LEU A 30 -12.78 15.04 -1.09
C LEU A 30 -13.16 16.51 -1.32
N ARG A 31 -12.90 17.38 -0.34
CA ARG A 31 -13.16 18.82 -0.40
C ARG A 31 -11.99 19.60 0.20
N PRO A 32 -10.85 19.69 -0.50
CA PRO A 32 -9.63 20.31 0.03
C PRO A 32 -9.80 21.79 0.41
N ASN A 33 -10.77 22.49 -0.20
CA ASN A 33 -11.09 23.88 0.11
C ASN A 33 -11.95 24.06 1.38
N PHE A 34 -12.36 22.97 2.02
CA PHE A 34 -13.09 22.98 3.29
C PHE A 34 -12.31 22.19 4.34
N LEU A 35 -11.51 22.90 5.15
CA LEU A 35 -10.94 22.36 6.38
C LEU A 35 -12.08 22.13 7.37
N TYR A 36 -12.59 20.91 7.43
CA TYR A 36 -13.59 20.54 8.42
C TYR A 36 -12.90 20.26 9.75
N THR A 37 -12.85 21.25 10.65
CA THR A 37 -12.55 21.02 12.08
C THR A 37 -13.88 20.80 12.82
N TYR A 38 -14.42 19.58 12.82
CA TYR A 38 -15.69 19.32 13.51
C TYR A 38 -15.49 19.08 15.00
N SER A 39 -16.23 19.83 15.84
CA SER A 39 -16.70 19.30 17.12
C SER A 39 -17.85 18.34 16.83
N PHE A 40 -17.67 17.04 17.09
CA PHE A 40 -18.61 16.00 16.66
C PHE A 40 -19.90 16.03 17.47
N LYS A 41 -20.90 16.78 16.99
CA LYS A 41 -22.28 16.71 17.47
C LYS A 41 -22.98 15.43 16.93
N PRO A 42 -23.93 14.81 17.66
CA PRO A 42 -24.66 13.60 17.24
C PRO A 42 -25.31 13.64 15.85
N LEU A 43 -25.64 14.84 15.37
CA LEU A 43 -26.20 15.08 14.03
C LEU A 43 -25.19 14.81 12.90
N VAL A 44 -23.91 15.11 13.10
CA VAL A 44 -22.82 14.90 12.12
C VAL A 44 -22.52 13.41 11.98
N ILE A 45 -22.53 12.70 13.09
CA ILE A 45 -22.36 11.24 13.17
C ILE A 45 -23.44 10.52 12.35
N ASN A 46 -24.70 10.91 12.51
CA ASN A 46 -25.81 10.32 11.75
C ASN A 46 -25.72 10.60 10.24
N GLN A 47 -25.18 11.76 9.83
CA GLN A 47 -24.91 12.05 8.42
C GLN A 47 -23.73 11.24 7.89
N ALA A 48 -22.67 11.07 8.69
CA ALA A 48 -21.50 10.26 8.37
C ALA A 48 -21.86 8.76 8.19
N ILE A 49 -22.69 8.20 9.07
CA ILE A 49 -23.22 6.84 8.93
C ILE A 49 -24.09 6.72 7.67
N LYS A 50 -24.90 7.74 7.34
CA LYS A 50 -25.67 7.77 6.09
C LYS A 50 -24.77 7.82 4.84
N LEU A 51 -23.63 8.50 4.91
CA LEU A 51 -22.61 8.53 3.85
C LEU A 51 -21.94 7.16 3.69
N LEU A 52 -21.46 6.56 4.79
CA LEU A 52 -20.88 5.20 4.78
C LEU A 52 -21.83 4.17 4.18
N ARG A 53 -23.14 4.24 4.49
CA ARG A 53 -24.17 3.37 3.90
C ARG A 53 -24.30 3.48 2.38
N ARG A 54 -24.00 4.65 1.81
CA ARG A 54 -24.00 4.85 0.35
C ARG A 54 -22.68 4.43 -0.30
N MET A 55 -21.67 4.14 0.51
CA MET A 55 -20.29 3.88 0.05
C MET A 55 -19.88 2.42 0.14
N VAL A 56 -20.67 1.54 0.77
CA VAL A 56 -20.49 0.09 0.62
C VAL A 56 -20.96 -0.29 -0.78
N LEU A 57 -20.00 -0.42 -1.69
CA LEU A 57 -20.24 -0.75 -3.10
C LEU A 57 -19.91 -2.20 -3.43
N VAL A 58 -19.38 -2.94 -2.46
CA VAL A 58 -18.88 -4.30 -2.65
C VAL A 58 -19.51 -5.28 -1.67
N ASP A 59 -19.43 -6.57 -2.00
CA ASP A 59 -19.99 -7.63 -1.18
C ASP A 59 -19.29 -7.70 0.16
N SER A 60 -20.06 -7.92 1.23
CA SER A 60 -19.51 -7.93 2.58
C SER A 60 -20.23 -8.94 3.46
N THR A 61 -19.44 -9.67 4.25
CA THR A 61 -19.92 -10.70 5.18
C THR A 61 -19.55 -10.31 6.60
N ILE A 62 -20.55 -10.21 7.48
CA ILE A 62 -20.32 -9.89 8.89
C ILE A 62 -19.68 -11.10 9.57
N ILE A 63 -18.55 -10.90 10.23
CA ILE A 63 -17.81 -11.95 10.95
C ILE A 63 -17.87 -11.77 12.47
N SER A 64 -18.15 -10.56 12.97
CA SER A 64 -18.38 -10.32 14.40
C SER A 64 -19.25 -9.07 14.63
N GLN A 65 -19.54 -8.74 15.89
CA GLN A 65 -20.26 -7.50 16.23
C GLN A 65 -19.51 -6.22 15.79
N ASN A 66 -18.19 -6.28 15.62
CA ASN A 66 -17.34 -5.12 15.33
C ASN A 66 -16.46 -5.28 14.08
N SER A 67 -16.62 -6.35 13.29
CA SER A 67 -15.84 -6.58 12.08
C SER A 67 -16.65 -7.26 10.97
N CYS A 68 -16.32 -6.95 9.72
CA CYS A 68 -16.81 -7.66 8.55
C CYS A 68 -15.66 -8.01 7.60
N VAL A 69 -15.85 -9.03 6.77
CA VAL A 69 -15.03 -9.28 5.59
C VAL A 69 -15.65 -8.53 4.43
N VAL A 70 -14.81 -7.86 3.65
CA VAL A 70 -15.16 -7.10 2.47
C VAL A 70 -14.52 -7.80 1.27
N ASP A 71 -15.32 -8.16 0.28
CA ASP A 71 -14.90 -8.84 -0.95
C ASP A 71 -14.96 -7.84 -2.10
N THR A 72 -13.80 -7.46 -2.63
CA THR A 72 -13.70 -6.50 -3.74
C THR A 72 -13.95 -7.16 -5.10
N GLY A 73 -14.22 -8.46 -5.14
CA GLY A 73 -14.27 -9.30 -6.33
C GLY A 73 -12.91 -9.87 -6.74
N THR A 74 -11.81 -9.24 -6.31
CA THR A 74 -10.44 -9.65 -6.62
C THR A 74 -9.64 -10.04 -5.38
N ALA A 75 -9.99 -9.53 -4.19
CA ALA A 75 -9.46 -9.97 -2.92
C ALA A 75 -10.46 -9.68 -1.77
N LYS A 76 -10.20 -10.32 -0.63
CA LYS A 76 -10.99 -10.21 0.59
C LYS A 76 -10.20 -9.57 1.72
N PHE A 77 -10.82 -8.67 2.46
CA PHE A 77 -10.17 -7.93 3.54
C PHE A 77 -11.03 -7.91 4.79
N THR A 78 -10.39 -7.99 5.95
CA THR A 78 -11.05 -7.68 7.21
C THR A 78 -11.17 -6.17 7.35
N TRP A 79 -12.38 -5.69 7.66
CA TRP A 79 -12.63 -4.29 8.01
C TRP A 79 -13.14 -4.20 9.45
N ARG A 80 -12.47 -3.35 10.23
CA ARG A 80 -12.76 -3.10 11.65
C ARG A 80 -12.94 -1.60 11.87
N PRO A 81 -14.19 -1.10 11.89
CA PRO A 81 -14.44 0.34 11.82
C PRO A 81 -13.92 1.15 13.01
N ALA A 82 -13.75 0.50 14.17
CA ALA A 82 -13.21 1.13 15.38
C ALA A 82 -11.67 1.04 15.47
N ASP A 83 -11.05 0.20 14.65
CA ASP A 83 -9.62 -0.06 14.64
C ASP A 83 -8.92 0.98 13.75
N PRO A 84 -8.03 1.83 14.30
CA PRO A 84 -7.31 2.83 13.51
C PRO A 84 -6.40 2.19 12.45
N TYR A 85 -6.06 0.91 12.60
CA TYR A 85 -5.22 0.15 11.67
C TYR A 85 -6.03 -0.47 10.52
N SER A 86 -7.35 -0.57 10.64
CA SER A 86 -8.22 -0.95 9.52
C SER A 86 -8.53 0.30 8.70
N LEU A 87 -7.83 0.45 7.58
CA LEU A 87 -7.76 1.66 6.77
C LEU A 87 -9.14 2.20 6.33
N LEU A 88 -9.49 3.40 6.82
CA LEU A 88 -10.32 4.49 6.25
C LEU A 88 -11.55 4.11 5.36
N GLY A 89 -12.13 2.93 5.54
CA GLY A 89 -13.22 2.41 4.71
C GLY A 89 -12.90 2.28 3.21
N TYR A 90 -11.62 2.16 2.83
CA TYR A 90 -11.22 1.93 1.43
C TYR A 90 -11.70 0.58 0.88
N PRO A 91 -11.59 -0.55 1.63
CA PRO A 91 -12.11 -1.83 1.17
C PRO A 91 -13.60 -1.76 0.80
N LEU A 92 -14.39 -0.92 1.48
CA LEU A 92 -15.83 -0.81 1.25
C LEU A 92 -16.22 -0.33 -0.15
N ARG A 93 -15.31 0.33 -0.88
CA ARG A 93 -15.52 0.66 -2.29
C ARG A 93 -14.87 -0.34 -3.25
N GLY A 94 -13.85 -1.06 -2.79
CA GLY A 94 -13.10 -2.02 -3.59
C GLY A 94 -12.24 -1.41 -4.70
N ASP A 95 -12.04 -0.08 -4.70
CA ASP A 95 -11.43 0.67 -5.80
C ASP A 95 -10.24 1.54 -5.36
N PHE A 96 -9.56 1.19 -4.25
CA PHE A 96 -8.36 1.90 -3.82
C PHE A 96 -7.28 1.79 -4.88
N GLU A 97 -6.78 2.93 -5.37
CA GLU A 97 -5.75 3.02 -6.43
C GLU A 97 -6.04 2.04 -7.56
N LYS A 98 -7.25 2.14 -8.12
CA LYS A 98 -7.80 1.09 -8.98
C LYS A 98 -6.88 0.75 -10.16
N ILE A 99 -6.36 1.76 -10.85
CA ILE A 99 -5.58 1.55 -12.08
C ILE A 99 -4.20 0.98 -11.75
N GLU A 100 -3.59 1.52 -10.71
CA GLU A 100 -2.34 1.06 -10.13
C GLU A 100 -2.45 -0.40 -9.66
N THR A 101 -3.51 -0.73 -8.93
CA THR A 101 -3.84 -2.09 -8.48
C THR A 101 -4.05 -3.01 -9.68
N ASP A 102 -4.79 -2.58 -10.70
CA ASP A 102 -5.02 -3.35 -11.93
C ASP A 102 -3.71 -3.60 -12.70
N ILE A 103 -2.81 -2.61 -12.74
CA ILE A 103 -1.47 -2.74 -13.33
C ILE A 103 -0.65 -3.77 -12.55
N ALA A 104 -0.58 -3.65 -11.22
CA ALA A 104 0.16 -4.56 -10.36
C ALA A 104 -0.36 -6.00 -10.50
N MET A 105 -1.68 -6.18 -10.52
CA MET A 105 -2.32 -7.48 -10.76
C MET A 105 -2.03 -8.03 -12.16
N ALA A 106 -2.02 -7.19 -13.19
CA ALA A 106 -1.72 -7.62 -14.55
C ALA A 106 -0.27 -8.10 -14.70
N ILE A 107 0.68 -7.45 -14.04
CA ILE A 107 2.07 -7.91 -13.95
C ILE A 107 2.14 -9.23 -13.17
N ALA A 108 1.45 -9.30 -12.03
CA ALA A 108 1.47 -10.46 -11.15
C ALA A 108 1.00 -11.77 -11.81
N LYS A 109 0.06 -11.69 -12.76
CA LYS A 109 -0.41 -12.86 -13.54
C LYS A 109 0.70 -13.62 -14.27
N HIS A 110 1.84 -12.98 -14.50
CA HIS A 110 2.98 -13.53 -15.22
C HIS A 110 4.27 -13.53 -14.39
N ALA A 111 4.19 -13.18 -13.12
CA ALA A 111 5.33 -13.07 -12.23
C ALA A 111 5.64 -14.41 -11.55
N GLU A 112 6.91 -14.77 -11.52
CA GLU A 112 7.45 -15.89 -10.75
C GLU A 112 7.84 -15.42 -9.34
N CYS A 113 8.36 -14.19 -9.21
CA CYS A 113 8.75 -13.63 -7.92
C CYS A 113 8.33 -12.17 -7.78
N ILE A 114 7.61 -11.84 -6.70
CA ILE A 114 7.20 -10.48 -6.35
C ILE A 114 7.71 -10.14 -4.96
N VAL A 115 8.23 -8.92 -4.80
CA VAL A 115 8.61 -8.35 -3.51
C VAL A 115 7.74 -7.12 -3.24
N ASP A 116 7.03 -7.13 -2.12
CA ASP A 116 6.18 -6.03 -1.63
C ASP A 116 6.78 -5.44 -0.35
N VAL A 117 7.39 -4.26 -0.46
CA VAL A 117 8.02 -3.54 0.65
C VAL A 117 7.03 -2.51 1.20
N GLY A 118 6.72 -2.64 2.49
CA GLY A 118 5.61 -1.92 3.14
C GLY A 118 4.26 -2.54 2.79
N GLY A 119 4.11 -3.82 3.12
CA GLY A 119 2.87 -4.57 2.84
C GLY A 119 1.63 -3.99 3.55
N ASN A 120 1.83 -3.20 4.62
CA ASN A 120 0.77 -2.56 5.38
C ASN A 120 -0.33 -3.58 5.76
N PHE A 121 -1.60 -3.22 5.72
CA PHE A 121 -2.71 -4.14 5.96
C PHE A 121 -2.93 -5.17 4.82
N GLY A 122 -2.16 -5.10 3.74
CA GLY A 122 -2.11 -6.12 2.69
C GLY A 122 -2.96 -5.86 1.45
N TRP A 123 -3.35 -4.61 1.14
CA TRP A 123 -4.09 -4.30 -0.10
C TRP A 123 -3.43 -4.92 -1.33
N TYR A 124 -2.20 -4.46 -1.63
CA TYR A 124 -1.42 -4.97 -2.74
C TYR A 124 -1.07 -6.45 -2.54
N SER A 125 -0.56 -6.84 -1.37
CA SER A 125 -0.14 -8.22 -1.12
C SER A 125 -1.27 -9.25 -1.39
N CYS A 126 -2.52 -8.95 -1.00
CA CYS A 126 -3.65 -9.85 -1.25
C CYS A 126 -4.02 -9.91 -2.75
N HIS A 127 -4.05 -8.77 -3.44
CA HIS A 127 -4.32 -8.72 -4.88
C HIS A 127 -3.24 -9.39 -5.71
N LEU A 128 -1.97 -9.20 -5.34
CA LEU A 128 -0.82 -9.83 -5.96
C LEU A 128 -0.88 -11.35 -5.77
N GLN A 129 -1.03 -11.83 -4.53
CA GLN A 129 -1.17 -13.26 -4.23
C GLN A 129 -2.32 -13.90 -5.01
N ALA A 130 -3.48 -13.25 -5.07
CA ALA A 130 -4.65 -13.76 -5.81
C ALA A 130 -4.42 -13.81 -7.34
N SER A 131 -3.48 -13.04 -7.87
CA SER A 131 -3.20 -12.94 -9.30
C SER A 131 -2.07 -13.86 -9.77
N MET A 132 -1.13 -14.22 -8.90
CA MET A 132 0.08 -14.96 -9.27
C MET A 132 -0.20 -16.38 -9.81
N PRO A 133 0.60 -16.86 -10.78
CA PRO A 133 0.50 -18.23 -11.27
C PRO A 133 0.94 -19.25 -10.22
N VAL A 134 0.53 -20.51 -10.40
CA VAL A 134 1.07 -21.63 -9.62
C VAL A 134 2.59 -21.68 -9.79
N GLY A 135 3.30 -21.83 -8.67
CA GLY A 135 4.76 -21.75 -8.60
C GLY A 135 5.30 -20.36 -8.25
N GLY A 136 4.45 -19.34 -8.19
CA GLY A 136 4.87 -17.98 -7.84
C GLY A 136 5.25 -17.81 -6.37
N GLU A 137 6.21 -16.93 -6.10
CA GLU A 137 6.68 -16.55 -4.76
C GLU A 137 6.42 -15.06 -4.46
N LEU A 138 5.66 -14.78 -3.40
CA LEU A 138 5.40 -13.43 -2.89
C LEU A 138 6.16 -13.21 -1.58
N HIS A 139 7.04 -12.22 -1.55
CA HIS A 139 7.79 -11.82 -0.35
C HIS A 139 7.31 -10.46 0.13
N VAL A 140 6.75 -10.40 1.33
CA VAL A 140 6.17 -9.17 1.89
C VAL A 140 6.96 -8.72 3.12
N PHE A 141 7.30 -7.44 3.17
CA PHE A 141 7.99 -6.81 4.30
C PHE A 141 7.02 -5.85 4.99
N GLU A 142 6.67 -6.17 6.24
CA GLU A 142 5.87 -5.29 7.10
C GLU A 142 6.48 -5.29 8.51
N PRO A 143 7.26 -4.26 8.86
CA PRO A 143 8.04 -4.26 10.10
C PRO A 143 7.18 -4.00 11.35
N VAL A 144 6.04 -3.30 11.25
CA VAL A 144 5.22 -2.94 12.41
C VAL A 144 4.39 -4.16 12.86
N PRO A 145 4.61 -4.72 14.07
CA PRO A 145 4.02 -6.00 14.46
C PRO A 145 2.48 -6.04 14.40
N ALA A 146 1.81 -4.98 14.87
CA ALA A 146 0.34 -4.91 14.85
C ALA A 146 -0.23 -4.89 13.42
N VAL A 147 0.49 -4.29 12.47
CA VAL A 147 0.11 -4.22 11.06
C VAL A 147 0.35 -5.55 10.38
N ARG A 148 1.51 -6.14 10.63
CA ARG A 148 1.87 -7.46 10.12
C ARG A 148 0.86 -8.52 10.57
N GLU A 149 0.33 -8.42 11.79
CA GLU A 149 -0.73 -9.31 12.25
C GLU A 149 -2.01 -9.16 11.40
N GLU A 150 -2.36 -7.94 11.00
CA GLU A 150 -3.52 -7.69 10.14
C GLU A 150 -3.29 -8.13 8.69
N LEU A 151 -2.10 -7.87 8.15
CA LEU A 151 -1.64 -8.38 6.87
C LEU A 151 -1.80 -9.90 6.78
N LEU A 152 -1.32 -10.62 7.79
CA LEU A 152 -1.40 -12.08 7.85
C LEU A 152 -2.86 -12.57 7.89
N LYS A 153 -3.73 -11.89 8.62
CA LYS A 153 -5.17 -12.20 8.63
C LYS A 153 -5.79 -11.98 7.25
N ASN A 154 -5.45 -10.91 6.56
CA ASN A 154 -5.98 -10.62 5.23
C ASN A 154 -5.43 -11.59 4.17
N LEU A 155 -4.14 -11.93 4.20
CA LEU A 155 -3.57 -12.95 3.32
C LEU A 155 -4.25 -14.32 3.52
N ALA A 156 -4.59 -14.67 4.76
CA ALA A 156 -5.31 -15.92 5.07
C ALA A 156 -6.75 -15.96 4.52
N LEU A 157 -7.37 -14.80 4.26
CA LEU A 157 -8.67 -14.71 3.58
C LEU A 157 -8.58 -14.93 2.06
N ASN A 158 -7.38 -14.92 1.49
CA ASN A 158 -7.12 -14.97 0.06
C ASN A 158 -6.27 -16.18 -0.35
N PRO A 159 -6.57 -17.43 0.10
CA PRO A 159 -5.71 -18.57 -0.17
C PRO A 159 -5.51 -18.76 -1.69
N ARG A 160 -4.26 -18.96 -2.10
CA ARG A 160 -3.90 -19.26 -3.48
C ARG A 160 -3.04 -20.52 -3.50
N GLU A 161 -3.65 -21.62 -3.94
CA GLU A 161 -2.95 -22.90 -4.04
C GLU A 161 -1.76 -22.78 -5.01
N GLY A 162 -0.61 -23.32 -4.59
CA GLY A 162 0.60 -23.31 -5.40
C GLY A 162 1.37 -21.98 -5.41
N VAL A 163 0.91 -20.93 -4.73
CA VAL A 163 1.69 -19.70 -4.51
C VAL A 163 2.30 -19.73 -3.11
N LYS A 164 3.60 -19.47 -3.01
CA LYS A 164 4.33 -19.38 -1.76
C LYS A 164 4.39 -17.93 -1.30
N THR A 165 3.78 -17.63 -0.16
CA THR A 165 3.82 -16.28 0.42
C THR A 165 4.65 -16.29 1.70
N VAL A 166 5.66 -15.43 1.75
CA VAL A 166 6.55 -15.24 2.90
C VAL A 166 6.37 -13.82 3.41
N VAL A 167 5.94 -13.67 4.66
CA VAL A 167 5.82 -12.37 5.33
C VAL A 167 6.92 -12.22 6.37
N THR A 168 7.69 -11.15 6.30
CA THR A 168 8.79 -10.87 7.21
C THR A 168 8.56 -9.57 7.99
N GLY A 169 9.13 -9.52 9.20
CA GLY A 169 9.10 -8.34 10.06
C GLY A 169 10.33 -7.46 9.94
N PHE A 170 11.14 -7.64 8.90
CA PHE A 170 12.32 -6.81 8.65
C PHE A 170 11.94 -5.54 7.90
N CYS A 171 12.68 -4.46 8.15
CA CYS A 171 12.78 -3.35 7.21
C CYS A 171 13.78 -3.69 6.10
N LEU A 172 13.53 -3.18 4.90
CA LEU A 172 14.60 -3.06 3.91
C LEU A 172 15.22 -1.66 3.99
N SER A 173 16.54 -1.60 3.90
CA SER A 173 17.33 -0.36 3.91
C SER A 173 18.59 -0.54 3.08
N ASP A 174 19.44 0.49 3.07
CA ASP A 174 20.77 0.53 2.47
C ASP A 174 21.83 -0.29 3.23
N ALA A 175 21.56 -0.66 4.48
CA ALA A 175 22.43 -1.50 5.30
C ALA A 175 21.64 -2.33 6.32
N ALA A 176 22.26 -3.41 6.82
CA ALA A 176 21.73 -4.18 7.93
C ALA A 176 21.96 -3.48 9.28
N GLY A 177 21.04 -3.66 10.22
CA GLY A 177 21.16 -3.10 11.57
C GLY A 177 19.81 -2.90 12.25
N GLU A 178 19.81 -2.30 13.44
CA GLU A 178 18.58 -1.89 14.10
C GLU A 178 18.19 -0.47 13.67
N VAL A 179 16.92 -0.28 13.32
CA VAL A 179 16.33 1.02 13.00
C VAL A 179 15.10 1.27 13.86
N VAL A 180 14.74 2.53 14.05
CA VAL A 180 13.56 2.94 14.83
C VAL A 180 12.53 3.55 13.91
N LEU A 181 11.37 2.91 13.82
CA LEU A 181 10.19 3.44 13.16
C LEU A 181 9.42 4.36 14.09
N HIS A 182 8.89 5.44 13.54
CA HIS A 182 8.01 6.39 14.19
C HIS A 182 6.59 6.12 13.70
N VAL A 183 5.74 5.55 14.56
CA VAL A 183 4.36 5.15 14.26
C VAL A 183 3.41 6.22 14.82
N PRO A 184 2.65 6.96 13.98
CA PRO A 184 1.79 8.03 14.47
C PRO A 184 0.60 7.50 15.28
N ASN A 185 0.41 7.99 16.51
CA ASN A 185 -0.64 7.50 17.42
C ASN A 185 -2.06 7.70 16.90
N LYS A 186 -2.30 8.78 16.12
CA LYS A 186 -3.64 9.19 15.68
C LYS A 186 -3.97 8.84 14.23
N LEU A 187 -2.95 8.78 13.37
CA LEU A 187 -3.13 8.46 11.95
C LEU A 187 -3.01 6.96 11.70
N GLY A 188 -2.48 6.21 12.68
CA GLY A 188 -2.27 4.79 12.57
C GLY A 188 -0.94 4.46 11.89
N SER A 189 -0.65 3.17 11.88
CA SER A 189 0.59 2.60 11.36
C SER A 189 0.75 2.62 9.85
N ALA A 190 -0.31 2.94 9.10
CA ALA A 190 -0.22 3.12 7.66
C ALA A 190 0.76 4.24 7.28
N PHE A 191 1.06 5.15 8.23
CA PHE A 191 1.99 6.29 8.06
C PHE A 191 3.28 6.10 8.87
N ALA A 192 3.65 4.84 9.16
CA ALA A 192 4.87 4.54 9.91
C ALA A 192 6.11 4.85 9.07
N SER A 193 7.07 5.61 9.61
CA SER A 193 8.24 6.07 8.85
C SER A 193 9.51 6.05 9.68
N LEU A 194 10.68 5.94 9.02
CA LEU A 194 11.99 6.04 9.66
C LEU A 194 12.25 7.41 10.29
N ARG A 195 11.52 8.46 9.88
CA ARG A 195 11.62 9.80 10.47
C ARG A 195 10.28 10.24 11.06
N ASN A 196 10.38 11.09 12.09
CA ASN A 196 9.21 11.75 12.65
C ASN A 196 8.68 12.80 11.65
N GLN A 197 7.52 12.53 11.06
CA GLN A 197 6.84 13.44 10.14
C GLN A 197 6.06 14.58 10.85
N ASN A 198 6.28 14.78 12.16
CA ASN A 198 5.67 15.82 13.00
C ASN A 198 4.14 15.81 13.03
N TYR A 199 3.54 14.62 12.98
CA TYR A 199 2.09 14.47 13.10
C TYR A 199 1.56 14.91 14.47
N ASP A 200 0.40 15.57 14.46
CA ASP A 200 -0.31 15.97 15.67
C ASP A 200 -0.72 14.75 16.52
N GLY A 201 -0.34 14.74 17.80
CA GLY A 201 -0.74 13.67 18.74
C GLY A 201 0.35 12.66 19.11
N GLY A 202 1.59 12.87 18.67
CA GLY A 202 2.76 12.09 19.06
C GLY A 202 2.90 10.76 18.30
N PHE A 203 3.97 10.04 18.61
CA PHE A 203 4.34 8.80 17.93
C PHE A 203 4.77 7.73 18.95
N GLU A 204 4.55 6.47 18.58
CA GLU A 204 5.21 5.32 19.19
C GLU A 204 6.53 5.06 18.44
N ARG A 205 7.56 4.61 19.17
CA ARG A 205 8.83 4.20 18.59
C ARG A 205 8.91 2.68 18.59
N VAL A 206 9.05 2.09 17.41
CA VAL A 206 9.16 0.64 17.24
C VAL A 206 10.55 0.33 16.71
N ALA A 207 11.37 -0.33 17.54
CA ALA A 207 12.68 -0.83 17.11
C ALA A 207 12.50 -2.09 16.26
N VAL A 208 13.11 -2.12 15.09
CA VAL A 208 13.00 -3.21 14.13
C VAL A 208 14.35 -3.48 13.48
N GLN A 209 14.54 -4.73 13.06
CA GLN A 209 15.75 -5.12 12.36
C GLN A 209 15.61 -4.78 10.87
N ALA A 210 16.68 -4.25 10.28
CA ALA A 210 16.80 -3.94 8.88
C ALA A 210 17.83 -4.86 8.20
N THR A 211 17.61 -5.14 6.93
CA THR A 211 18.55 -5.79 6.01
C THR A 211 18.49 -5.10 4.65
N THR A 212 19.37 -5.48 3.72
CA THR A 212 19.28 -5.00 2.33
C THR A 212 18.49 -5.98 1.48
N LEU A 213 17.88 -5.50 0.39
CA LEU A 213 17.17 -6.39 -0.55
C LEU A 213 18.14 -7.41 -1.16
N ASP A 214 19.34 -6.96 -1.54
CA ASP A 214 20.36 -7.83 -2.14
C ASP A 214 20.79 -8.96 -1.18
N SER A 215 21.00 -8.65 0.11
CA SER A 215 21.31 -9.67 1.13
C SER A 215 20.14 -10.64 1.33
N TYR A 216 18.92 -10.13 1.46
CA TYR A 216 17.73 -10.97 1.58
C TYR A 216 17.58 -11.93 0.39
N CYS A 217 17.71 -11.42 -0.83
CA CYS A 217 17.63 -12.23 -2.05
C CYS A 217 18.71 -13.31 -2.08
N SER A 218 19.96 -12.96 -1.73
CA SER A 218 21.05 -13.92 -1.66
C SER A 218 20.78 -15.04 -0.64
N GLU A 219 20.28 -14.71 0.55
CA GLU A 219 19.99 -15.67 1.62
C GLU A 219 18.81 -16.60 1.28
N ASN A 220 17.86 -16.11 0.49
CA ASN A 220 16.65 -16.85 0.11
C ASN A 220 16.74 -17.49 -1.29
N ASN A 221 17.90 -17.43 -1.94
CA ASN A 221 18.13 -17.92 -3.31
C ASN A 221 17.18 -17.29 -4.36
N ILE A 222 16.82 -16.03 -4.16
CA ILE A 222 16.03 -15.25 -5.11
C ILE A 222 16.98 -14.67 -6.15
N THR A 223 16.96 -15.23 -7.35
CA THR A 223 17.86 -14.81 -8.45
C THR A 223 17.24 -13.75 -9.35
N HIS A 224 15.93 -13.51 -9.23
CA HIS A 224 15.17 -12.58 -10.07
C HIS A 224 13.93 -12.08 -9.34
N ILE A 225 13.52 -10.83 -9.60
CA ILE A 225 12.27 -10.23 -9.12
C ILE A 225 11.54 -9.66 -10.33
N ASP A 226 10.28 -10.04 -10.55
CA ASP A 226 9.46 -9.50 -11.64
C ASP A 226 8.84 -8.16 -11.28
N LEU A 227 8.38 -8.01 -10.04
CA LEU A 227 7.80 -6.79 -9.50
C LEU A 227 8.38 -6.50 -8.12
N LEU A 228 8.94 -5.31 -7.95
CA LEU A 228 9.37 -4.74 -6.67
C LEU A 228 8.48 -3.54 -6.36
N LYS A 229 7.50 -3.73 -5.47
CA LYS A 229 6.72 -2.63 -4.88
C LYS A 229 7.48 -2.03 -3.70
N ILE A 230 7.56 -0.70 -3.63
CA ILE A 230 8.15 0.04 -2.52
C ILE A 230 7.19 1.15 -2.11
N ASP A 231 6.66 1.05 -0.90
CA ASP A 231 5.85 2.08 -0.24
C ASP A 231 6.28 2.05 1.23
N VAL A 232 7.21 2.93 1.59
CA VAL A 232 7.87 2.92 2.90
C VAL A 232 7.98 4.32 3.51
N GLU A 233 7.08 5.21 3.10
CA GLU A 233 6.83 6.50 3.75
C GLU A 233 8.10 7.36 3.91
N GLY A 234 8.85 7.52 2.81
CA GLY A 234 10.02 8.41 2.68
C GLY A 234 11.38 7.72 2.72
N ALA A 235 11.42 6.41 2.92
CA ALA A 235 12.65 5.62 2.95
C ALA A 235 12.98 4.93 1.60
N GLU A 236 12.32 5.32 0.51
CA GLU A 236 12.39 4.63 -0.78
C GLU A 236 13.83 4.58 -1.30
N LEU A 237 14.57 5.69 -1.17
CA LEU A 237 15.96 5.76 -1.61
C LEU A 237 16.86 4.76 -0.86
N GLN A 238 16.67 4.59 0.46
CA GLN A 238 17.45 3.61 1.23
C GLN A 238 17.15 2.18 0.77
N VAL A 239 15.88 1.84 0.55
CA VAL A 239 15.49 0.52 0.00
C VAL A 239 16.16 0.29 -1.35
N LEU A 240 16.11 1.28 -2.26
CA LEU A 240 16.73 1.22 -3.59
C LEU A 240 18.26 1.11 -3.53
N GLN A 241 18.90 1.75 -2.54
CA GLN A 241 20.34 1.64 -2.31
C GLN A 241 20.75 0.23 -1.84
N GLY A 242 19.89 -0.44 -1.06
CA GLY A 242 20.05 -1.84 -0.68
C GLY A 242 19.67 -2.87 -1.76
N ALA A 243 19.19 -2.41 -2.93
CA ALA A 243 18.71 -3.26 -4.04
C ALA A 243 19.61 -3.16 -5.29
N ARG A 244 20.83 -2.63 -5.14
CA ARG A 244 21.68 -2.24 -6.28
C ARG A 244 21.97 -3.42 -7.23
N ALA A 245 22.20 -4.61 -6.71
CA ALA A 245 22.48 -5.79 -7.54
C ALA A 245 21.25 -6.20 -8.34
N MET A 246 20.07 -6.23 -7.71
CA MET A 246 18.79 -6.52 -8.40
C MET A 246 18.44 -5.47 -9.46
N LEU A 247 18.67 -4.18 -9.18
CA LEU A 247 18.44 -3.09 -10.13
C LEU A 247 19.43 -3.07 -11.30
N SER A 248 20.61 -3.66 -11.13
CA SER A 248 21.65 -3.76 -12.18
C SER A 248 21.60 -5.08 -12.95
N ALA A 249 20.71 -6.00 -12.58
CA ALA A 249 20.62 -7.31 -13.20
C ALA A 249 20.22 -7.21 -14.69
N PRO A 250 20.63 -8.17 -15.55
CA PRO A 250 20.19 -8.19 -16.94
C PRO A 250 18.66 -8.25 -17.11
N ARG A 251 17.98 -8.94 -16.19
CA ARG A 251 16.52 -8.95 -16.07
C ARG A 251 16.14 -8.13 -14.85
N LYS A 252 15.81 -6.86 -15.08
CA LYS A 252 15.48 -5.91 -14.02
C LYS A 252 14.02 -6.07 -13.56
N PRO A 253 13.71 -5.86 -12.27
CA PRO A 253 12.33 -5.81 -11.80
C PRO A 253 11.59 -4.61 -12.37
N VAL A 254 10.29 -4.78 -12.64
CA VAL A 254 9.39 -3.62 -12.70
C VAL A 254 9.33 -3.02 -11.31
N LEU A 255 9.50 -1.71 -11.20
CA LEU A 255 9.37 -1.00 -9.93
C LEU A 255 8.00 -0.34 -9.85
N PHE A 256 7.32 -0.55 -8.74
CA PHE A 256 6.14 0.23 -8.35
C PHE A 256 6.52 1.00 -7.09
N ILE A 257 6.56 2.33 -7.13
CA ILE A 257 7.07 3.13 -6.02
C ILE A 257 6.10 4.23 -5.66
N GLU A 258 5.68 4.27 -4.40
CA GLU A 258 5.00 5.43 -3.82
C GLU A 258 6.06 6.38 -3.24
N SER A 259 6.08 7.64 -3.70
CA SER A 259 6.99 8.67 -3.19
C SER A 259 6.28 10.02 -3.16
N GLU A 260 5.87 10.42 -1.96
CA GLU A 260 5.20 11.70 -1.71
C GLU A 260 6.20 12.81 -1.34
N ALA A 261 6.10 13.95 -2.05
CA ALA A 261 6.98 15.10 -1.84
C ALA A 261 6.97 15.62 -0.39
N SER A 262 5.79 15.69 0.23
CA SER A 262 5.64 16.19 1.61
C SER A 262 6.35 15.31 2.65
N ILE A 263 6.57 14.04 2.32
CA ILE A 263 7.15 13.03 3.20
C ILE A 263 8.65 12.93 2.98
N ILE A 264 9.08 12.87 1.72
CA ILE A 264 10.50 12.79 1.38
C ILE A 264 11.29 14.05 1.77
N ASP A 265 10.63 15.22 1.81
CA ASP A 265 11.23 16.46 2.31
C ASP A 265 11.67 16.34 3.79
N VAL A 266 10.95 15.56 4.61
CA VAL A 266 11.34 15.24 6.00
C VAL A 266 12.67 14.47 6.05
N PHE A 267 12.98 13.74 4.99
CA PHE A 267 14.25 13.05 4.81
C PHE A 267 15.38 13.98 4.34
N GLY A 268 15.08 15.25 4.07
CA GLY A 268 16.02 16.21 3.46
C GLY A 268 16.33 15.81 2.01
N ARG A 269 15.36 15.19 1.35
CA ARG A 269 15.45 14.58 0.03
C ARG A 269 14.31 15.09 -0.85
N THR A 270 14.40 14.84 -2.15
CA THR A 270 13.34 15.14 -3.10
C THR A 270 12.92 13.89 -3.88
N VAL A 271 11.68 13.87 -4.36
CA VAL A 271 11.19 12.81 -5.28
C VAL A 271 12.10 12.72 -6.51
N GLN A 272 12.63 13.86 -6.98
CA GLN A 272 13.58 13.92 -8.09
C GLN A 272 14.86 13.12 -7.82
N GLU A 273 15.39 13.10 -6.61
CA GLU A 273 16.59 12.31 -6.27
C GLU A 273 16.31 10.81 -6.37
N VAL A 274 15.15 10.34 -5.92
CA VAL A 274 14.73 8.93 -6.06
C VAL A 274 14.63 8.56 -7.54
N ILE A 275 13.95 9.40 -8.33
CA ILE A 275 13.79 9.20 -9.77
C ILE A 275 15.14 9.16 -10.47
N ASN A 276 16.04 10.11 -10.16
CA ASN A 276 17.37 10.18 -10.77
C ASN A 276 18.20 8.94 -10.42
N TYR A 277 18.10 8.44 -9.18
CA TYR A 277 18.77 7.22 -8.76
C TYR A 277 18.32 6.02 -9.59
N ILE A 278 17.01 5.84 -9.78
CA ILE A 278 16.42 4.75 -10.57
C ILE A 278 16.81 4.88 -12.06
N GLN A 279 16.71 6.08 -12.62
CA GLN A 279 17.11 6.36 -14.00
C GLN A 279 18.60 6.10 -14.25
N GLY A 280 19.44 6.20 -13.21
CA GLY A 280 20.85 5.82 -13.26
C GLY A 280 21.10 4.35 -13.62
N PHE A 281 20.11 3.47 -13.40
CA PHE A 281 20.13 2.06 -13.83
C PHE A 281 19.50 1.85 -15.23
N GLY A 282 19.13 2.92 -15.93
CA GLY A 282 18.58 2.88 -17.29
C GLY A 282 17.07 2.65 -17.36
N TYR A 283 16.35 2.79 -16.26
CA TYR A 283 14.90 2.67 -16.22
C TYR A 283 14.17 3.84 -16.90
N CYS A 284 12.99 3.56 -17.45
CA CYS A 284 12.02 4.56 -17.89
C CYS A 284 10.83 4.59 -16.92
N GLY A 285 10.49 5.79 -16.44
CA GLY A 285 9.37 5.99 -15.51
C GLY A 285 8.06 6.36 -16.20
N TYR A 286 6.96 6.06 -15.53
CA TYR A 286 5.59 6.38 -15.90
C TYR A 286 4.78 6.78 -14.67
N ILE A 287 3.73 7.56 -14.87
CA ILE A 287 2.74 7.94 -13.85
C ILE A 287 1.33 7.69 -14.37
N VAL A 288 0.39 7.44 -13.48
CA VAL A 288 -1.04 7.47 -13.80
C VAL A 288 -1.59 8.85 -13.49
N LYS A 289 -2.23 9.49 -14.48
CA LYS A 289 -2.88 10.80 -14.34
C LYS A 289 -4.12 10.86 -15.22
N ASN A 290 -5.24 11.25 -14.62
CA ASN A 290 -6.56 11.28 -15.27
C ASN A 290 -6.89 9.93 -15.93
N ASP A 291 -6.71 8.86 -15.16
CA ASP A 291 -6.94 7.48 -15.57
C ASP A 291 -6.10 7.00 -16.78
N LYS A 292 -5.00 7.70 -17.06
CA LYS A 292 -4.11 7.42 -18.18
C LYS A 292 -2.67 7.32 -17.74
N LEU A 293 -1.92 6.43 -18.37
CA LEU A 293 -0.48 6.33 -18.19
C LEU A 293 0.23 7.40 -19.03
N HIS A 294 1.11 8.15 -18.38
CA HIS A 294 1.97 9.14 -19.01
C HIS A 294 3.42 8.78 -18.74
N LYS A 295 4.29 8.98 -19.73
CA LYS A 295 5.72 8.88 -19.51
C LYS A 295 6.15 9.95 -18.50
N LEU A 296 7.01 9.58 -17.56
CA LEU A 296 7.58 10.49 -16.58
C LEU A 296 8.48 11.51 -17.28
N THR A 297 8.27 12.78 -16.97
CA THR A 297 9.06 13.92 -17.42
C THR A 297 9.31 14.85 -16.24
N ASN A 298 10.32 15.71 -16.32
CA ASN A 298 10.59 16.68 -15.24
C ASN A 298 9.40 17.61 -14.93
N GLU A 299 8.47 17.78 -15.87
CA GLU A 299 7.28 18.61 -15.72
C GLU A 299 6.16 17.93 -14.93
N ASN A 300 6.18 16.60 -14.79
CA ASN A 300 5.13 15.84 -14.13
C ASN A 300 5.57 15.10 -12.85
N ILE A 301 6.82 15.29 -12.43
CA ILE A 301 7.33 14.85 -11.13
C ILE A 301 6.60 15.60 -10.01
N GLY A 302 6.13 14.85 -9.01
CA GLY A 302 5.39 15.39 -7.87
C GLY A 302 3.91 15.70 -8.13
N ILE A 303 3.39 15.44 -9.34
CA ILE A 303 1.95 15.57 -9.63
C ILE A 303 1.15 14.40 -9.04
N GLY A 304 1.80 13.25 -8.83
CA GLY A 304 1.24 12.09 -8.15
C GLY A 304 2.23 11.51 -7.14
N TYR A 305 1.82 10.41 -6.52
CA TYR A 305 2.61 9.70 -5.51
C TYR A 305 3.13 8.38 -6.07
N ASP A 306 2.39 7.74 -6.97
CA ASP A 306 2.76 6.46 -7.58
C ASP A 306 3.53 6.60 -8.88
N TYR A 307 4.67 5.93 -8.93
CA TYR A 307 5.58 5.89 -10.06
C TYR A 307 5.85 4.44 -10.46
N ILE A 308 5.75 4.16 -11.76
CA ILE A 308 6.06 2.84 -12.32
C ILE A 308 7.31 2.94 -13.18
N PHE A 309 8.31 2.13 -12.90
CA PHE A 309 9.54 2.08 -13.70
C PHE A 309 9.72 0.72 -14.34
N VAL A 310 10.07 0.73 -15.62
CA VAL A 310 10.36 -0.47 -16.40
C VAL A 310 11.70 -0.35 -17.10
N ASP A 311 12.35 -1.48 -17.35
CA ASP A 311 13.46 -1.51 -18.30
C ASP A 311 12.90 -1.24 -19.71
N PRO A 312 13.35 -0.20 -20.43
CA PRO A 312 12.84 0.09 -21.77
C PRO A 312 13.12 -1.03 -22.79
N ALA A 313 14.05 -1.95 -22.51
CA ALA A 313 14.28 -3.14 -23.33
C ALA A 313 13.28 -4.28 -23.07
N ALA A 314 12.47 -4.19 -22.02
CA ALA A 314 11.46 -5.21 -21.68
C ALA A 314 10.13 -4.91 -22.39
N GLU A 315 9.87 -5.59 -23.51
CA GLU A 315 8.63 -5.40 -24.30
C GLU A 315 7.35 -5.75 -23.52
N PHE A 316 7.41 -6.79 -22.69
CA PHE A 316 6.23 -7.36 -22.03
C PHE A 316 5.61 -6.45 -20.96
N PRO A 317 6.35 -5.89 -19.98
CA PRO A 317 5.80 -4.94 -19.02
C PRO A 317 5.18 -3.70 -19.68
N VAL A 318 5.80 -3.15 -20.73
CA VAL A 318 5.30 -1.96 -21.42
C VAL A 318 3.93 -2.22 -22.06
N GLN A 319 3.76 -3.39 -22.69
CA GLN A 319 2.47 -3.79 -23.28
C GLN A 319 1.38 -3.98 -22.22
N ILE A 320 1.71 -4.57 -21.06
CA ILE A 320 0.77 -4.68 -19.93
C ILE A 320 0.28 -3.30 -19.52
N LEU A 321 1.21 -2.38 -19.28
CA LEU A 321 0.89 -1.02 -18.83
C LEU A 321 -0.06 -0.30 -19.78
N GLN A 322 0.17 -0.41 -21.09
CA GLN A 322 -0.71 0.16 -22.11
C GLN A 322 -2.10 -0.51 -22.10
N SER A 323 -2.14 -1.84 -22.01
CA SER A 323 -3.39 -2.61 -22.11
C SER A 323 -4.35 -2.41 -20.93
N VAL A 324 -3.83 -2.15 -19.72
CA VAL A 324 -4.65 -1.91 -18.53
C VAL A 324 -5.31 -0.53 -18.60
N VAL A 325 -4.55 0.46 -19.08
CA VAL A 325 -5.03 1.84 -19.22
C VAL A 325 -6.07 1.96 -20.32
N GLU A 326 -5.91 1.27 -21.45
CA GLU A 326 -6.90 1.32 -22.55
C GLU A 326 -8.26 0.72 -22.18
N LYS A 327 -8.31 -0.12 -21.13
CA LYS A 327 -9.53 -0.79 -20.66
C LYS A 327 -10.22 -0.07 -19.49
N SER A 328 -9.56 0.93 -18.89
CA SER A 328 -10.03 1.69 -17.73
C SER A 328 -10.82 2.93 -18.16
#